data_AF-A0A9W8B2J5-F1
#
_entry.id   AF-A0A9W8B2J5-F1
#
_cell.length_a   1.000
_cell.length_b   1.000
_cell.length_c   1.000
_cell.angle_alpha   90.00
_cell.angle_beta   90.00
_cell.angle_gamma   90.00
#
_symmetry.space_group_name_H-M   'P 1'
#
loop_
_entity.id
_entity.type
_entity.pdbx_description
1 polymer ?
#
loop_
_entity_poly.entity_id
_entity_poly.type
_entity_poly.pdbx_seq_one_letter_code
_entity_poly.pdbx_strand_id
1 'polypeptide(L)'
;MVIQVSGVCLPWYRAEKEHRSQSQLLAHTQDLFYSVINDPDMVSMFCKFCENNFCTELPFFLTDYQRLKAKSVEFMHSDKPLKHYTAGRLDDDSSQDTLAAATPTSPFGKWFVTKNTNEKEVEQFAMGDMDKPHIPGDYHRVSSLPHTIALDLGKLAEKSVPADLAIEYYVFYERYFSDGSAWEVNINGRTLAQLRSLVEKEQFRWTMFDAAKDEVSQLLMEDVFTKFLKANRDLIRSP
;
A
#
# COMPACT_ATOMS: atom_id res chain seq x y z
N MET A 1 -31.60 53.60 5.41
CA MET A 1 -30.82 52.61 4.65
C MET A 1 -30.96 51.27 5.36
N VAL A 2 -31.77 50.35 4.82
CA VAL A 2 -32.02 49.03 5.43
C VAL A 2 -31.17 48.03 4.65
N ILE A 3 -30.10 47.51 5.27
CA ILE A 3 -29.24 46.50 4.65
C ILE A 3 -29.96 45.16 4.77
N GLN A 4 -30.27 44.51 3.64
CA GLN A 4 -30.83 43.15 3.60
C GLN A 4 -29.73 42.13 3.95
N VAL A 5 -29.43 41.98 5.24
CA VAL A 5 -28.43 41.04 5.76
C VAL A 5 -28.88 39.57 5.63
N SER A 6 -30.18 39.33 5.46
CA SER A 6 -30.76 37.97 5.40
C SER A 6 -30.35 37.16 4.16
N GLY A 7 -30.01 37.82 3.05
CA GLY A 7 -29.71 37.14 1.77
C GLY A 7 -28.38 36.37 1.77
N VAL A 8 -27.43 36.72 2.65
CA VAL A 8 -26.10 36.10 2.71
C VAL A 8 -25.98 35.15 3.91
N CYS A 9 -26.56 35.51 5.05
CA CYS A 9 -26.45 34.69 6.27
C CYS A 9 -27.18 33.35 6.16
N LEU A 10 -28.33 33.28 5.47
CA LEU A 10 -29.10 32.04 5.34
C LEU A 10 -28.41 31.00 4.44
N PRO A 11 -27.91 31.32 3.23
CA PRO A 11 -27.12 30.38 2.44
C PRO A 11 -25.84 29.92 3.14
N TRP A 12 -25.13 30.84 3.82
CA TRP A 12 -23.91 30.49 4.56
C TRP A 12 -24.20 29.54 5.72
N TYR A 13 -25.22 29.84 6.55
CA TYR A 13 -25.63 28.95 7.64
C TYR A 13 -26.10 27.58 7.13
N ARG A 14 -26.79 27.52 5.99
CA ARG A 14 -27.21 26.25 5.37
C ARG A 14 -26.00 25.44 4.89
N ALA A 15 -25.05 26.09 4.21
CA ALA A 15 -23.82 25.46 3.75
C ALA A 15 -22.98 24.95 4.94
N GLU A 16 -22.85 25.74 6.00
CA GLU A 16 -22.15 25.34 7.23
C GLU A 16 -22.84 24.15 7.92
N LYS A 17 -24.17 24.16 8.03
CA LYS A 17 -24.94 23.05 8.63
C LYS A 17 -24.82 21.77 7.80
N GLU A 18 -24.89 21.87 6.48
CA GLU A 18 -24.72 20.75 5.56
C GLU A 18 -23.30 20.19 5.63
N HIS A 19 -22.28 21.07 5.65
CA HIS A 19 -20.89 20.69 5.83
C HIS A 19 -20.67 19.94 7.15
N ARG A 20 -21.21 20.43 8.27
CA ARG A 20 -21.11 19.73 9.58
C ARG A 20 -21.81 18.38 9.57
N SER A 21 -22.99 18.29 8.96
CA SER A 21 -23.75 17.03 8.88
C SER A 21 -23.02 16.01 8.00
N GLN A 22 -22.43 16.46 6.89
CA GLN A 22 -21.62 15.65 6.00
C GLN A 22 -20.33 15.19 6.67
N SER A 23 -19.63 16.06 7.40
CA SER A 23 -18.42 15.68 8.15
C SER A 23 -18.69 14.61 9.21
N GLN A 24 -19.79 14.70 9.96
CA GLN A 24 -20.16 13.69 10.95
C GLN A 24 -20.52 12.34 10.31
N LEU A 25 -21.25 12.36 9.19
CA LEU A 25 -21.57 11.15 8.43
C LEU A 25 -20.29 10.49 7.88
N LEU A 26 -19.35 11.28 7.38
CA LEU A 26 -18.06 10.78 6.88
C LEU A 26 -17.23 10.14 7.99
N ALA A 27 -17.15 10.75 9.18
CA ALA A 27 -16.42 10.17 10.31
C ALA A 27 -16.99 8.80 10.72
N HIS A 28 -18.31 8.69 10.85
CA HIS A 28 -18.94 7.40 11.14
C HIS A 28 -18.75 6.38 10.01
N THR A 29 -18.71 6.84 8.75
CA THR A 29 -18.48 5.97 7.59
C THR A 29 -17.04 5.46 7.58
N GLN A 30 -16.08 6.26 8.03
CA GLN A 30 -14.67 5.91 8.12
C GLN A 30 -14.41 4.82 9.17
N ASP A 31 -14.96 4.95 10.38
CA ASP A 31 -14.81 3.92 11.42
C ASP A 31 -15.42 2.59 10.98
N LEU A 32 -16.60 2.64 10.34
CA LEU A 32 -17.26 1.46 9.79
C LEU A 32 -16.45 0.85 8.64
N PHE A 33 -15.86 1.67 7.77
CA PHE A 33 -14.98 1.20 6.69
C PHE A 33 -13.81 0.40 7.25
N TYR A 34 -13.10 0.94 8.24
CA TYR A 34 -12.00 0.20 8.85
C TYR A 34 -12.49 -1.04 9.60
N SER A 35 -13.66 -1.00 10.24
CA SER A 35 -14.25 -2.21 10.82
C SER A 35 -14.49 -3.29 9.77
N VAL A 36 -15.00 -2.93 8.59
CA VAL A 36 -15.25 -3.87 7.48
C VAL A 36 -13.95 -4.41 6.90
N ILE A 37 -12.95 -3.57 6.67
CA ILE A 37 -11.68 -3.99 6.08
C ILE A 37 -10.86 -4.87 7.03
N ASN A 38 -10.98 -4.67 8.34
CA ASN A 38 -10.25 -5.46 9.34
C ASN A 38 -10.98 -6.76 9.75
N ASP A 39 -12.24 -6.95 9.35
CA ASP A 39 -13.00 -8.17 9.58
C ASP A 39 -12.87 -9.12 8.37
N PRO A 40 -12.41 -10.38 8.54
CA PRO A 40 -12.10 -11.28 7.43
C PRO A 40 -13.33 -11.68 6.61
N ASP A 41 -14.50 -11.79 7.23
CA ASP A 41 -15.73 -12.19 6.55
C ASP A 41 -16.30 -11.01 5.78
N MET A 42 -16.31 -9.83 6.40
CA MET A 42 -16.78 -8.60 5.78
C MET A 42 -15.88 -8.13 4.64
N VAL A 43 -14.55 -8.21 4.80
CA VAL A 43 -13.61 -7.85 3.73
C VAL A 43 -13.73 -8.81 2.54
N SER A 44 -14.02 -10.10 2.77
CA SER A 44 -14.26 -11.06 1.69
C SER A 44 -15.50 -10.67 0.86
N MET A 45 -16.60 -10.32 1.54
CA MET A 45 -17.79 -9.80 0.87
C MET A 45 -17.52 -8.48 0.14
N PHE A 46 -16.74 -7.58 0.75
CA PHE A 46 -16.37 -6.31 0.15
C PHE A 46 -15.50 -6.48 -1.10
N CYS A 47 -14.49 -7.37 -1.06
CA CYS A 47 -13.66 -7.71 -2.21
C CYS A 47 -14.50 -8.26 -3.36
N LYS A 48 -15.44 -9.17 -3.08
CA LYS A 48 -16.39 -9.66 -4.10
C LYS A 48 -17.28 -8.56 -4.65
N PHE A 49 -17.66 -7.58 -3.84
CA PHE A 49 -18.37 -6.40 -4.32
C PHE A 49 -17.48 -5.57 -5.27
N CYS A 50 -16.22 -5.33 -4.92
CA CYS A 50 -15.25 -4.62 -5.77
C CYS A 50 -14.99 -5.35 -7.10
N GLU A 51 -14.98 -6.68 -7.09
CA GLU A 51 -14.88 -7.52 -8.31
C GLU A 51 -16.01 -7.21 -9.30
N ASN A 52 -17.25 -7.16 -8.81
CA ASN A 52 -18.40 -6.82 -9.64
C ASN A 52 -18.41 -5.36 -10.13
N ASN A 53 -17.56 -4.49 -9.55
CA ASN A 53 -17.44 -3.07 -9.91
C ASN A 53 -16.09 -2.75 -10.59
N PHE A 54 -15.30 -3.76 -10.96
CA PHE A 54 -14.01 -3.60 -11.64
C PHE A 54 -13.03 -2.69 -10.88
N CYS A 55 -12.99 -2.79 -9.55
CA CYS A 55 -12.09 -2.01 -8.69
C CYS A 55 -11.41 -2.89 -7.61
N THR A 56 -11.09 -4.13 -7.97
CA THR A 56 -10.47 -5.12 -7.06
C THR A 56 -9.11 -4.69 -6.58
N GLU A 57 -8.36 -3.95 -7.39
CA GLU A 57 -7.02 -3.49 -7.09
C GLU A 57 -6.94 -2.66 -5.81
N LEU A 58 -8.00 -1.92 -5.48
CA LEU A 58 -8.04 -1.06 -4.31
C LEU A 58 -8.03 -1.82 -2.97
N PRO A 59 -8.94 -2.79 -2.69
CA PRO A 59 -8.85 -3.58 -1.46
C PRO A 59 -7.63 -4.50 -1.42
N PHE A 60 -7.16 -5.01 -2.56
CA PHE A 60 -5.93 -5.80 -2.63
C PHE A 60 -4.70 -4.95 -2.28
N PHE A 61 -4.64 -3.71 -2.76
CA PHE A 61 -3.60 -2.74 -2.38
C PHE A 61 -3.54 -2.56 -0.86
N LEU A 62 -4.68 -2.33 -0.20
CA LEU A 62 -4.72 -2.14 1.27
C LEU A 62 -4.27 -3.39 2.02
N THR A 63 -4.65 -4.57 1.55
CA THR A 63 -4.24 -5.86 2.12
C THR A 63 -2.73 -6.07 2.00
N ASP A 64 -2.18 -5.85 0.82
CA ASP A 64 -0.75 -6.02 0.58
C ASP A 64 0.08 -4.92 1.27
N TYR A 65 -0.44 -3.71 1.43
CA TYR A 65 0.18 -2.67 2.26
C TYR A 65 0.26 -3.10 3.73
N GLN A 66 -0.81 -3.69 4.28
CA GLN A 66 -0.79 -4.22 5.65
C GLN A 66 0.21 -5.37 5.81
N ARG A 67 0.35 -6.24 4.81
CA ARG A 67 1.39 -7.29 4.79
C ARG A 67 2.79 -6.71 4.73
N LEU A 68 3.02 -5.70 3.88
CA LEU A 68 4.32 -5.02 3.80
C LEU A 68 4.66 -4.36 5.15
N LYS A 69 3.69 -3.68 5.77
CA LYS A 69 3.81 -3.11 7.11
C LYS A 69 4.14 -4.16 8.17
N ALA A 70 3.47 -5.30 8.15
CA ALA A 70 3.74 -6.41 9.06
C ALA A 70 5.19 -6.89 8.95
N LYS A 71 5.65 -7.17 7.72
CA LYS A 71 7.05 -7.54 7.44
C LYS A 71 8.02 -6.46 7.92
N SER A 72 7.70 -5.19 7.70
CA SER A 72 8.52 -4.05 8.15
C SER A 72 8.67 -4.01 9.67
N VAL A 73 7.58 -4.20 10.41
CA VAL A 73 7.60 -4.24 11.87
C VAL A 73 8.37 -5.46 12.38
N GLU A 74 8.14 -6.64 11.81
CA GLU A 74 8.87 -7.87 12.15
C GLU A 74 10.38 -7.72 11.93
N PHE A 75 10.79 -7.18 10.78
CA PHE A 75 12.20 -6.95 10.46
C PHE A 75 12.87 -6.03 11.50
N MET A 76 12.15 -5.03 11.99
CA MET A 76 12.67 -4.09 12.99
C MET A 76 12.77 -4.69 14.39
N HIS A 77 11.91 -5.65 14.75
CA HIS A 77 11.95 -6.35 16.03
C HIS A 77 12.83 -7.59 16.03
N SER A 78 13.23 -8.09 14.85
CA SER A 78 14.20 -9.16 14.77
C SER A 78 15.59 -8.66 15.19
N ASP A 79 15.90 -8.80 16.48
CA ASP A 79 17.22 -8.53 17.09
C ASP A 79 18.36 -9.39 16.49
N LYS A 80 18.05 -10.27 15.54
CA LYS A 80 19.02 -11.16 14.91
C LYS A 80 19.36 -10.61 13.54
N PRO A 81 20.64 -10.34 13.24
CA PRO A 81 21.06 -10.09 11.87
C PRO A 81 20.63 -11.31 11.07
N LEU A 82 19.68 -11.12 10.15
CA LEU A 82 19.32 -12.12 9.15
C LEU A 82 20.64 -12.61 8.56
N LYS A 83 20.94 -13.90 8.77
CA LYS A 83 22.13 -14.51 8.18
C LYS A 83 22.00 -14.25 6.69
N HIS A 84 22.86 -13.37 6.18
CA HIS A 84 22.90 -13.01 4.77
C HIS A 84 22.75 -14.29 3.98
N TYR A 85 21.72 -14.33 3.13
CA TYR A 85 21.60 -15.37 2.12
C TYR A 85 22.74 -15.11 1.13
N THR A 86 23.95 -15.53 1.47
CA THR A 86 25.02 -15.67 0.49
C THR A 86 24.55 -16.76 -0.43
N ALA A 87 23.91 -16.36 -1.54
CA ALA A 87 23.62 -17.21 -2.66
C ALA A 87 24.87 -18.05 -2.90
N GLY A 88 24.76 -19.35 -2.63
CA GLY A 88 25.88 -20.28 -2.65
C GLY A 88 26.65 -20.10 -3.94
N ARG A 89 27.79 -19.41 -3.84
CA ARG A 89 28.80 -19.36 -4.87
C ARG A 89 29.35 -20.79 -4.87
N LEU A 90 28.92 -21.58 -5.84
CA LEU A 90 29.62 -22.80 -6.18
C LEU A 90 31.03 -22.35 -6.56
N ASP A 91 31.97 -22.65 -5.68
CA ASP A 91 33.39 -22.44 -5.92
C ASP A 91 33.77 -23.25 -7.17
N ASP A 92 33.89 -22.54 -8.30
CA ASP A 92 34.66 -22.98 -9.44
C ASP A 92 35.98 -22.22 -9.39
N ASP A 93 37.02 -22.99 -9.04
CA ASP A 93 38.38 -22.57 -8.77
C ASP A 93 39.13 -22.34 -10.09
N SER A 94 39.38 -21.08 -10.47
CA SER A 94 40.58 -20.70 -11.25
C SER A 94 40.80 -19.18 -11.40
N SER A 95 41.79 -18.68 -10.64
CA SER A 95 42.81 -17.66 -10.99
C SER A 95 42.55 -16.61 -12.09
N GLN A 96 42.51 -15.31 -11.73
CA GLN A 96 43.58 -14.34 -12.04
C GLN A 96 43.27 -12.90 -11.60
N ASP A 97 44.28 -12.28 -11.00
CA ASP A 97 44.37 -10.89 -10.54
C ASP A 97 44.02 -9.84 -11.60
N THR A 98 43.10 -8.94 -11.27
CA THR A 98 43.10 -7.57 -11.81
C THR A 98 42.46 -6.61 -10.80
N LEU A 99 43.30 -5.78 -10.16
CA LEU A 99 42.92 -4.70 -9.27
C LEU A 99 42.28 -3.55 -10.06
N ALA A 100 40.99 -3.65 -10.36
CA ALA A 100 40.16 -2.53 -10.81
C ALA A 100 39.31 -2.05 -9.63
N ALA A 101 39.32 -0.73 -9.38
CA ALA A 101 38.53 -0.09 -8.34
C ALA A 101 37.03 -0.37 -8.58
N ALA A 102 36.47 -1.30 -7.82
CA ALA A 102 35.07 -1.67 -7.91
C ALA A 102 34.22 -0.47 -7.47
N THR A 103 33.56 0.17 -8.43
CA THR A 103 32.45 1.07 -8.13
C THR A 103 31.39 0.30 -7.32
N PRO A 104 30.81 0.91 -6.27
CA PRO A 104 29.76 0.27 -5.50
C PRO A 104 28.60 -0.06 -6.44
N THR A 105 28.52 -1.32 -6.82
CA THR A 105 27.51 -1.82 -7.74
C THR A 105 26.22 -1.86 -6.92
N SER A 106 25.23 -1.05 -7.30
CA SER A 106 23.94 -1.07 -6.65
C SER A 106 23.45 -2.52 -6.54
N PRO A 107 22.97 -2.99 -5.37
CA PRO A 107 22.41 -4.32 -5.23
C PRO A 107 21.23 -4.55 -6.18
N PHE A 108 20.63 -3.45 -6.64
CA PHE A 108 19.56 -3.39 -7.61
C PHE A 108 20.06 -3.39 -9.05
N GLY A 109 21.34 -3.16 -9.33
CA GLY A 109 21.87 -3.13 -10.70
C GLY A 109 21.61 -4.41 -11.51
N LYS A 110 21.44 -5.57 -10.85
CA LYS A 110 21.02 -6.83 -11.49
C LYS A 110 19.51 -6.92 -11.76
N TRP A 111 18.71 -6.24 -10.95
CA TRP A 111 17.24 -6.20 -11.03
C TRP A 111 16.74 -5.10 -11.97
N PHE A 112 17.49 -4.01 -12.08
CA PHE A 112 17.17 -2.82 -12.87
C PHE A 112 17.87 -2.83 -14.24
N VAL A 113 18.27 -4.01 -14.74
CA VAL A 113 18.74 -4.15 -16.13
C VAL A 113 17.56 -3.89 -17.06
N THR A 114 17.35 -2.61 -17.33
CA THR A 114 16.56 -1.94 -18.35
C THR A 114 15.51 -2.79 -19.08
N LYS A 115 14.24 -2.47 -18.81
CA LYS A 115 13.10 -2.62 -19.75
C LYS A 115 13.31 -1.73 -21.00
N ASN A 116 14.44 -1.91 -21.71
CA ASN A 116 14.67 -1.44 -23.08
C ASN A 116 14.54 -2.61 -24.07
N THR A 117 13.68 -3.57 -23.75
CA THR A 117 13.41 -4.72 -24.61
C THR A 117 12.19 -4.42 -25.44
N ASN A 118 12.39 -4.30 -26.75
CA ASN A 118 11.34 -4.26 -27.76
C ASN A 118 10.22 -5.23 -27.41
N GLU A 119 8.99 -4.71 -27.38
CA GLU A 119 7.74 -5.45 -27.20
C GLU A 119 7.65 -6.58 -28.24
N LYS A 120 8.03 -7.79 -27.86
CA LYS A 120 7.65 -9.06 -28.52
C LYS A 120 8.20 -10.24 -27.73
N GLU A 121 7.69 -10.47 -26.53
CA GLU A 121 7.58 -11.83 -26.00
C GLU A 121 6.57 -11.85 -24.85
N VAL A 122 5.46 -12.54 -25.11
CA VAL A 122 4.42 -12.84 -24.13
C VAL A 122 4.91 -14.06 -23.35
N GLU A 123 5.54 -13.84 -22.20
CA GLU A 123 5.77 -14.91 -21.24
C GLU A 123 4.60 -15.01 -20.26
N GLN A 124 3.93 -16.16 -20.33
CA GLN A 124 3.00 -16.65 -19.32
C GLN A 124 3.77 -16.89 -18.00
N PHE A 125 3.68 -15.96 -17.06
CA PHE A 125 3.97 -16.26 -15.67
C PHE A 125 2.83 -17.11 -15.10
N ALA A 126 3.09 -18.42 -14.99
CA ALA A 126 2.24 -19.33 -14.25
C ALA A 126 2.24 -18.90 -12.77
N MET A 127 1.05 -18.57 -12.25
CA MET A 127 0.81 -18.44 -10.82
C MET A 127 1.10 -19.79 -10.16
N GLY A 128 2.25 -19.87 -9.50
CA GLY A 128 2.66 -21.02 -8.71
C GLY A 128 1.79 -21.17 -7.47
N ASP A 129 1.27 -22.38 -7.32
CA ASP A 129 0.54 -22.96 -6.19
C ASP A 129 1.07 -22.49 -4.82
N MET A 130 0.19 -21.82 -4.07
CA MET A 130 0.49 -21.17 -2.79
C MET A 130 -0.23 -21.86 -1.62
N ASP A 131 -0.36 -23.18 -1.67
CA ASP A 131 -0.94 -23.99 -0.58
C ASP A 131 0.15 -24.52 0.38
N LYS A 132 0.53 -23.69 1.36
CA LYS A 132 1.11 -24.18 2.62
C LYS A 132 0.39 -23.54 3.81
N PRO A 133 -0.26 -24.33 4.68
CA PRO A 133 -0.87 -23.81 5.89
C PRO A 133 0.21 -23.33 6.86
N HIS A 134 0.33 -22.02 7.03
CA HIS A 134 1.14 -21.40 8.06
C HIS A 134 0.49 -21.62 9.43
N ILE A 135 1.26 -22.15 10.37
CA ILE A 135 0.88 -22.30 11.77
C ILE A 135 0.79 -20.89 12.39
N PRO A 136 -0.29 -20.53 13.10
CA PRO A 136 -0.46 -19.19 13.66
C PRO A 136 0.37 -19.06 14.94
N GLY A 137 1.65 -18.73 14.78
CA GLY A 137 2.51 -18.32 15.88
C GLY A 137 2.46 -16.80 16.02
N ASP A 138 2.03 -16.32 17.19
CA ASP A 138 2.15 -14.96 17.72
C ASP A 138 2.60 -13.90 16.70
N TYR A 139 1.73 -13.60 15.73
CA TYR A 139 1.91 -12.42 14.90
C TYR A 139 1.77 -11.24 15.85
N HIS A 140 2.90 -10.58 16.14
CA HIS A 140 2.88 -9.29 16.80
C HIS A 140 1.78 -8.46 16.16
N ARG A 141 0.82 -8.04 16.99
CA ARG A 141 -0.44 -7.42 16.56
C ARG A 141 -0.12 -6.13 15.80
N VAL A 142 0.08 -6.26 14.49
CA VAL A 142 0.23 -5.14 13.57
C VAL A 142 -1.02 -4.29 13.73
N SER A 143 -0.84 -3.00 13.93
CA SER A 143 -1.99 -2.14 14.15
C SER A 143 -2.86 -2.15 12.90
N SER A 144 -4.15 -2.35 13.12
CA SER A 144 -5.17 -2.41 12.07
C SER A 144 -5.19 -1.10 11.26
N LEU A 145 -5.71 -1.13 10.04
CA LEU A 145 -6.10 0.11 9.35
C LEU A 145 -7.04 0.88 10.30
N PRO A 146 -6.87 2.19 10.54
CA PRO A 146 -6.17 3.21 9.73
C PRO A 146 -4.66 3.41 9.99
N HIS A 147 -4.05 2.73 10.96
CA HIS A 147 -2.74 3.12 11.47
C HIS A 147 -1.65 2.98 10.39
N THR A 148 -0.87 4.04 10.22
CA THR A 148 0.25 4.06 9.28
C THR A 148 1.46 3.29 9.82
N ILE A 149 2.39 2.95 8.94
CA ILE A 149 3.69 2.37 9.35
C ILE A 149 4.43 3.36 10.26
N ALA A 150 4.27 4.67 10.03
CA ALA A 150 4.88 5.72 10.83
C ALA A 150 4.51 5.63 12.32
N LEU A 151 3.24 5.32 12.63
CA LEU A 151 2.76 5.23 14.02
C LEU A 151 3.40 4.05 14.75
N ASP A 152 3.56 2.91 14.08
CA ASP A 152 4.15 1.72 14.68
C ASP A 152 5.67 1.85 14.83
N LEU A 153 6.33 2.53 13.90
CA LEU A 153 7.80 2.69 13.92
C LEU A 153 8.29 3.88 14.74
N GLY A 154 7.45 4.89 14.97
CA GLY A 154 7.84 6.13 15.63
C GLY A 154 9.03 6.81 14.94
N LYS A 155 10.09 7.11 15.70
CA LYS A 155 11.31 7.77 15.17
C LYS A 155 12.07 6.92 14.15
N LEU A 156 11.85 5.61 14.11
CA LEU A 156 12.54 4.72 13.19
C LEU A 156 12.05 4.89 11.74
N ALA A 157 10.85 5.43 11.56
CA ALA A 157 10.28 5.75 10.25
C ALA A 157 11.12 6.77 9.45
N GLU A 158 11.99 7.54 10.11
CA GLU A 158 12.89 8.50 9.46
C GLU A 158 14.09 7.83 8.77
N LYS A 159 14.42 6.59 9.15
CA LYS A 159 15.54 5.85 8.56
C LYS A 159 15.16 5.28 7.18
N SER A 160 16.18 5.01 6.36
CA SER A 160 15.99 4.27 5.11
C SER A 160 15.64 2.81 5.39
N VAL A 161 14.91 2.20 4.45
CA VAL A 161 14.60 0.77 4.47
C VAL A 161 15.89 -0.03 4.20
N PRO A 162 16.21 -1.06 4.99
CA PRO A 162 17.34 -1.96 4.75
C PRO A 162 17.26 -2.64 3.39
N ALA A 163 18.42 -2.91 2.77
CA ALA A 163 18.49 -3.47 1.41
C ALA A 163 17.69 -4.77 1.23
N ASP A 164 17.72 -5.65 2.24
CA ASP A 164 17.00 -6.93 2.21
C ASP A 164 15.47 -6.74 2.08
N LEU A 165 14.93 -5.69 2.71
CA LEU A 165 13.50 -5.37 2.68
C LEU A 165 13.13 -4.40 1.55
N ALA A 166 14.09 -3.65 1.03
CA ALA A 166 13.86 -2.71 -0.06
C ALA A 166 13.39 -3.41 -1.36
N ILE A 167 13.73 -4.70 -1.55
CA ILE A 167 13.19 -5.53 -2.63
C ILE A 167 11.66 -5.66 -2.51
N GLU A 168 11.13 -5.90 -1.31
CA GLU A 168 9.69 -6.02 -1.07
C GLU A 168 8.97 -4.68 -1.33
N TYR A 169 9.60 -3.56 -0.97
CA TYR A 169 9.10 -2.22 -1.30
C TYR A 169 9.08 -1.97 -2.81
N TYR A 170 10.11 -2.40 -3.54
CA TYR A 170 10.16 -2.27 -4.99
C TYR A 170 9.11 -3.14 -5.69
N VAL A 171 8.93 -4.40 -5.27
CA VAL A 171 7.87 -5.29 -5.79
C VAL A 171 6.49 -4.69 -5.55
N PHE A 172 6.26 -4.14 -4.36
CA PHE A 172 5.02 -3.42 -4.05
C PHE A 172 4.82 -2.23 -5.00
N TYR A 173 5.89 -1.46 -5.27
CA TYR A 173 5.84 -0.34 -6.20
C TYR A 173 5.52 -0.77 -7.64
N GLU A 174 6.25 -1.74 -8.19
CA GLU A 174 6.02 -2.24 -9.56
C GLU A 174 4.59 -2.74 -9.73
N ARG A 175 4.04 -3.39 -8.71
CA ARG A 175 2.68 -3.94 -8.77
C ARG A 175 1.60 -2.86 -8.82
N TYR A 176 1.71 -1.78 -8.06
CA TYR A 176 0.60 -0.83 -7.91
C TYR A 176 0.83 0.54 -8.55
N PHE A 177 2.07 0.89 -8.88
CA PHE A 177 2.43 2.24 -9.31
C PHE A 177 3.31 2.29 -10.58
N SER A 178 3.79 1.14 -11.08
CA SER A 178 4.43 1.14 -12.41
C SER A 178 3.40 1.46 -13.47
N ASP A 179 3.79 2.31 -14.43
CA ASP A 179 2.98 2.64 -15.60
C ASP A 179 2.59 1.35 -16.33
N GLY A 180 1.29 1.15 -16.57
CA GLY A 180 0.76 -0.01 -17.28
C GLY A 180 0.69 -1.29 -16.44
N SER A 181 0.84 -1.20 -15.12
CA SER A 181 0.60 -2.35 -14.26
C SER A 181 -0.86 -2.81 -14.34
N ALA A 182 -1.08 -4.13 -14.38
CA ALA A 182 -2.43 -4.70 -14.32
C ALA A 182 -3.17 -4.38 -13.01
N TRP A 183 -2.43 -3.99 -11.97
CA TRP A 183 -2.95 -3.61 -10.65
C TRP A 183 -2.71 -2.14 -10.34
N GLU A 184 -2.46 -1.30 -11.36
CA GLU A 184 -2.21 0.13 -11.18
C GLU A 184 -3.37 0.80 -10.44
N VAL A 185 -3.06 1.43 -9.30
CA VAL A 185 -4.07 2.17 -8.51
C VAL A 185 -4.14 3.62 -8.97
N ASN A 186 -5.35 4.14 -9.10
CA ASN A 186 -5.56 5.54 -9.45
C ASN A 186 -5.25 6.45 -8.26
N ILE A 187 -4.08 7.08 -8.24
CA ILE A 187 -3.66 8.04 -7.20
C ILE A 187 -3.27 9.39 -7.82
N ASN A 188 -3.14 10.41 -6.98
CA ASN A 188 -2.72 11.75 -7.38
C ASN A 188 -1.34 11.71 -8.05
N GLY A 189 -1.23 12.37 -9.21
CA GLY A 189 0.02 12.43 -9.97
C GLY A 189 1.21 13.01 -9.17
N ARG A 190 0.97 13.88 -8.18
CA ARG A 190 2.02 14.36 -7.28
C ARG A 190 2.57 13.23 -6.40
N THR A 191 1.69 12.44 -5.81
CA THR A 191 2.04 11.30 -4.96
C THR A 191 2.79 10.25 -5.77
N LEU A 192 2.32 9.94 -6.99
CA LEU A 192 2.99 9.03 -7.91
C LEU A 192 4.39 9.56 -8.33
N ALA A 193 4.51 10.83 -8.68
CA ALA A 193 5.80 11.43 -9.04
C ALA A 193 6.81 11.39 -7.88
N GLN A 194 6.34 11.58 -6.65
CA GLN A 194 7.17 11.46 -5.46
C GLN A 194 7.64 10.01 -5.25
N LEU A 195 6.74 9.03 -5.36
CA LEU A 195 7.08 7.60 -5.27
C LEU A 195 8.10 7.21 -6.32
N ARG A 196 7.87 7.59 -7.58
CA ARG A 196 8.77 7.35 -8.71
C ARG A 196 10.17 7.91 -8.43
N SER A 197 10.26 9.16 -7.96
CA SER A 197 11.54 9.78 -7.64
C SER A 197 12.29 9.06 -6.50
N LEU A 198 11.59 8.54 -5.50
CA LEU A 198 12.21 7.76 -4.43
C LEU A 198 12.75 6.42 -4.95
N VAL A 199 12.00 5.74 -5.82
CA VAL A 199 12.42 4.45 -6.43
C VAL A 199 13.60 4.64 -7.37
N GLU A 200 13.57 5.64 -8.26
CA GLU A 200 14.66 5.95 -9.20
C GLU A 200 15.98 6.27 -8.48
N LYS A 201 15.90 6.86 -7.28
CA LYS A 201 17.06 7.18 -6.44
C LYS A 201 17.43 6.07 -5.47
N GLU A 202 16.70 4.96 -5.46
CA GLU A 202 16.83 3.87 -4.48
C GLU A 202 16.70 4.34 -3.02
N GLN A 203 15.95 5.41 -2.79
CA GLN A 203 15.73 6.05 -1.48
C GLN A 203 14.44 5.52 -0.83
N PHE A 204 14.38 4.21 -0.59
CA PHE A 204 13.23 3.58 0.04
C PHE A 204 13.08 4.04 1.50
N ARG A 205 11.90 4.54 1.84
CA ARG A 205 11.53 4.97 3.20
C ARG A 205 10.36 4.15 3.70
N TRP A 206 10.35 3.87 5.00
CA TRP A 206 9.33 3.05 5.63
C TRP A 206 7.90 3.51 5.34
N THR A 207 7.70 4.83 5.27
CA THR A 207 6.40 5.49 5.13
C THR A 207 6.11 5.95 3.70
N MET A 208 6.92 5.55 2.71
CA MET A 208 6.80 6.12 1.36
C MET A 208 5.41 5.91 0.74
N PHE A 209 4.70 4.83 1.10
CA PHE A 209 3.37 4.50 0.59
C PHE A 209 2.21 5.02 1.44
N ASP A 210 2.44 5.71 2.55
CA ASP A 210 1.38 6.14 3.48
C ASP A 210 0.39 7.10 2.80
N ALA A 211 0.91 8.07 2.03
CA ALA A 211 0.07 9.00 1.28
C ALA A 211 -0.80 8.30 0.24
N ALA A 212 -0.24 7.34 -0.51
CA ALA A 212 -0.99 6.54 -1.47
C ALA A 212 -2.05 5.67 -0.77
N LYS A 213 -1.74 5.12 0.41
CA LYS A 213 -2.73 4.39 1.22
C LYS A 213 -3.88 5.28 1.65
N ASP A 214 -3.63 6.54 2.03
CA ASP A 214 -4.69 7.47 2.40
C ASP A 214 -5.59 7.78 1.19
N GLU A 215 -5.01 8.04 0.03
CA GLU A 215 -5.75 8.30 -1.20
C GLU A 215 -6.60 7.08 -1.65
N VAL A 216 -6.02 5.88 -1.66
CA VAL A 216 -6.77 4.64 -1.99
C VAL A 216 -7.89 4.37 -0.99
N SER A 217 -7.64 4.61 0.30
CA SER A 217 -8.68 4.48 1.34
C SER A 217 -9.82 5.47 1.09
N GLN A 218 -9.48 6.72 0.75
CA GLN A 218 -10.46 7.75 0.43
C GLN A 218 -11.31 7.38 -0.80
N LEU A 219 -10.68 6.90 -1.87
CA LEU A 219 -11.38 6.45 -3.08
C LEU A 219 -12.36 5.31 -2.78
N LEU A 220 -11.94 4.32 -2.00
CA LEU A 220 -12.81 3.24 -1.57
C LEU A 220 -13.99 3.75 -0.75
N MET A 221 -13.73 4.62 0.24
CA MET A 221 -14.76 5.16 1.11
C MET A 221 -15.80 5.98 0.36
N GLU A 222 -15.36 6.86 -0.54
CA GLU A 222 -16.23 7.81 -1.24
C GLU A 222 -17.08 7.13 -2.32
N ASP A 223 -16.48 6.26 -3.14
CA ASP A 223 -17.17 5.72 -4.31
C ASP A 223 -17.77 4.32 -4.09
N VAL A 224 -16.98 3.39 -3.57
CA VAL A 224 -17.34 1.96 -3.57
C VAL A 224 -18.06 1.56 -2.29
N PHE A 225 -17.54 2.02 -1.15
CA PHE A 225 -18.00 1.61 0.16
C PHE A 225 -19.43 2.08 0.44
N THR A 226 -19.79 3.30 0.06
CA THR A 226 -21.18 3.79 0.23
C THR A 226 -22.18 2.95 -0.57
N LYS A 227 -21.80 2.44 -1.75
CA LYS A 227 -22.62 1.54 -2.57
C LYS A 227 -22.70 0.16 -1.92
N PHE A 228 -21.59 -0.35 -1.41
CA PHE A 228 -21.53 -1.61 -0.66
C PHE A 228 -22.47 -1.57 0.57
N LEU A 229 -22.42 -0.51 1.37
CA LEU A 229 -23.30 -0.34 2.53
C LEU A 229 -24.77 -0.31 2.13
N LYS A 230 -25.11 0.32 1.00
CA LYS A 230 -26.49 0.35 0.47
C LYS A 230 -26.96 -1.03 0.00
N ALA A 231 -26.09 -1.79 -0.65
CA ALA A 231 -26.39 -3.14 -1.13
C ALA A 231 -26.52 -4.16 0.02
N ASN A 232 -25.83 -3.94 1.14
CA ASN A 232 -25.73 -4.89 2.25
C ASN A 232 -26.32 -4.35 3.56
N ARG A 233 -27.29 -3.42 3.50
CA ARG A 233 -27.87 -2.73 4.67
C ARG A 233 -28.37 -3.69 5.75
N ASP A 234 -28.94 -4.81 5.34
CA ASP A 234 -29.55 -5.77 6.26
C ASP A 234 -28.49 -6.55 7.04
N LEU A 235 -27.34 -6.84 6.41
CA LEU A 235 -26.23 -7.54 7.05
C LEU A 235 -25.53 -6.68 8.10
N ILE A 236 -25.38 -5.38 7.83
CA ILE A 236 -24.64 -4.47 8.71
C ILE A 236 -25.48 -4.02 9.93
N ARG A 237 -26.81 -4.20 9.88
CA ARG A 237 -27.73 -3.81 10.97
C ARG A 237 -28.00 -4.91 11.99
N SER A 238 -27.56 -6.14 11.75
CA SER A 238 -27.76 -7.22 12.70
C SER A 238 -26.62 -7.23 13.72
N PRO A 239 -26.88 -6.86 14.99
CA PRO A 239 -25.91 -7.04 16.06
C PRO A 239 -25.68 -8.53 16.38
#